data_AF-A0A1V6R075-F1
#
_entry.id   AF-A0A1V6R075-F1
#
_cell.length_a   1.000
_cell.length_b   1.000
_cell.length_c   1.000
_cell.angle_alpha   90.00
_cell.angle_beta   90.00
_cell.angle_gamma   90.00
#
_symmetry.space_group_name_H-M   'P 1'
#
loop_
_entity.id
_entity.type
_entity.pdbx_description
1 polymer ?
#
loop_
_entity_poly.entity_id
_entity_poly.type
_entity_poly.pdbx_seq_one_letter_code
_entity_poly.pdbx_strand_id
1 'polypeptide(L)'
;MLLCDFVVPNDQHRAEFFLSLKIPKRYSKSKTTDGLSWFKSTWFFVLQYPIVTFILAIAQSITQAQGTFCLEGNKVYFAHLWITIISIISLAMAMINIMGFHSNLKPYMEGQKPMMKLLAFKMVVGLEFLEQIIFMVLDSTGTLKPSATLSYADTIIGLPTLIICLQVVPFAFLFYYAYSIKPYTTLNVNCTSNLQDLAVVDSETGSPRIKRYQSGPLGVYAWLALFNPGELFRDIRSTFNMFRDSKTEVETGMSLDSRM
;
A
#
# COMPACT_ATOMS: atom_id res chain seq x y z
N MET A 1 2.04 -0.27 -8.46
CA MET A 1 2.38 -0.07 -9.88
C MET A 1 3.44 0.99 -10.05
N LEU A 2 3.19 2.24 -9.64
CA LEU A 2 4.12 3.36 -9.78
C LEU A 2 5.60 3.09 -9.46
N LEU A 3 5.90 2.36 -8.38
CA LEU A 3 7.28 2.00 -8.05
C LEU A 3 7.89 1.00 -9.04
N CYS A 4 7.10 0.04 -9.51
CA CYS A 4 7.52 -0.93 -10.51
C CYS A 4 7.74 -0.25 -11.87
N ASP A 5 6.86 0.67 -12.26
CA ASP A 5 6.99 1.41 -13.51
C ASP A 5 8.21 2.35 -13.50
N PHE A 6 8.63 2.79 -12.31
CA PHE A 6 9.87 3.55 -12.12
C PHE A 6 11.13 2.68 -12.25
N VAL A 7 11.07 1.42 -11.79
CA VAL A 7 12.22 0.49 -11.86
C VAL A 7 12.33 -0.14 -13.25
N VAL A 8 11.21 -0.54 -13.86
CA VAL A 8 11.15 -1.09 -15.22
C VAL A 8 9.87 -0.60 -15.91
N PRO A 9 9.95 0.31 -16.89
CA PRO A 9 8.76 0.87 -17.55
C PRO A 9 8.09 -0.05 -18.57
N ASN A 10 8.71 -1.17 -18.95
CA ASN A 10 8.18 -2.12 -19.95
C ASN A 10 7.72 -3.44 -19.28
N ASP A 11 6.52 -3.92 -19.62
CA ASP A 11 5.87 -5.08 -18.99
C ASP A 11 6.65 -6.40 -19.18
N GLN A 12 7.23 -6.64 -20.36
CA GLN A 12 8.03 -7.85 -20.61
C GLN A 12 9.34 -7.85 -19.80
N HIS A 13 10.07 -6.74 -19.83
CA HIS A 13 11.30 -6.57 -19.06
C HIS A 13 11.03 -6.62 -17.55
N ARG A 14 9.82 -6.22 -17.12
CA ARG A 14 9.40 -6.28 -15.72
C ARG A 14 9.27 -7.71 -15.23
N ALA A 15 8.66 -8.60 -16.02
CA ALA A 15 8.57 -10.01 -15.69
C ALA A 15 9.97 -10.64 -15.60
N GLU A 16 10.85 -10.39 -16.56
CA GLU A 16 12.23 -10.88 -16.55
C GLU A 16 13.05 -10.35 -15.37
N PHE A 17 12.91 -9.06 -15.04
CA PHE A 17 13.54 -8.47 -13.87
C PHE A 17 13.09 -9.15 -12.58
N PHE A 18 11.79 -9.38 -12.39
CA PHE A 18 11.26 -10.07 -11.21
C PHE A 18 11.56 -11.57 -11.19
N LEU A 19 11.73 -12.22 -12.33
CA LEU A 19 12.22 -13.61 -12.43
C LEU A 19 13.71 -13.71 -12.06
N SER A 20 14.51 -12.71 -12.45
CA SER A 20 15.95 -12.67 -12.11
C SER A 20 16.21 -12.40 -10.62
N LEU A 21 15.21 -11.87 -9.90
CA LEU A 21 15.28 -11.53 -8.49
C LEU A 21 15.17 -12.79 -7.60
N LYS A 22 16.26 -13.13 -6.92
CA LYS A 22 16.26 -14.14 -5.83
C LYS A 22 15.95 -13.48 -4.50
N ILE A 23 14.71 -13.62 -4.03
CA ILE A 23 14.29 -13.01 -2.75
C ILE A 23 14.52 -14.00 -1.60
N PRO A 24 15.28 -13.62 -0.55
CA PRO A 24 15.46 -14.48 0.62
C PRO A 24 14.12 -14.62 1.38
N LYS A 25 13.78 -15.85 1.79
CA LYS A 25 12.56 -16.06 2.59
C LYS A 25 12.67 -15.34 3.92
N ARG A 26 11.59 -14.65 4.28
CA ARG A 26 11.46 -13.85 5.52
C ARG A 26 11.82 -14.61 6.80
N TYR A 27 11.50 -15.90 6.85
CA TYR A 27 11.74 -16.78 8.01
C TYR A 27 12.98 -17.67 7.87
N SER A 28 13.62 -17.71 6.70
CA SER A 28 14.81 -18.53 6.47
C SER A 28 15.70 -17.87 5.42
N LYS A 29 16.78 -17.23 5.87
CA LYS A 29 17.77 -16.59 5.00
C LYS A 29 18.46 -17.57 4.04
N SER A 30 18.41 -18.87 4.33
CA SER A 30 19.03 -19.93 3.53
C SER A 30 18.17 -20.37 2.33
N LYS A 31 16.87 -20.06 2.29
CA LYS A 31 15.98 -20.46 1.19
C LYS A 31 15.56 -19.23 0.37
N THR A 32 15.83 -19.26 -0.93
CA THR A 32 15.37 -18.24 -1.88
C THR A 32 14.04 -18.66 -2.52
N THR A 33 13.13 -17.71 -2.73
CA THR A 33 11.92 -17.92 -3.53
C THR A 33 12.07 -17.16 -4.84
N ASP A 34 11.44 -17.68 -5.89
CA ASP A 34 11.25 -16.95 -7.14
C ASP A 34 10.61 -15.58 -6.87
N GLY A 35 11.23 -14.52 -7.41
CA GLY A 35 10.83 -13.13 -7.19
C GLY A 35 9.46 -12.82 -7.77
N LEU A 36 9.07 -13.49 -8.86
CA LEU A 36 7.76 -13.30 -9.48
C LEU A 36 6.63 -13.87 -8.61
N SER A 37 6.80 -15.09 -8.10
CA SER A 37 5.85 -15.72 -7.16
C SER A 37 5.72 -14.90 -5.86
N TRP A 38 6.83 -14.38 -5.34
CA TRP A 38 6.83 -13.49 -4.18
C TRP A 38 6.11 -12.15 -4.47
N PHE A 39 6.36 -11.55 -5.64
CA PHE A 39 5.73 -10.30 -6.04
C PHE A 39 4.21 -10.48 -6.20
N LYS A 40 3.78 -11.57 -6.83
CA LYS A 40 2.36 -11.96 -6.93
C LYS A 40 1.72 -12.08 -5.55
N SER A 41 2.33 -12.83 -4.63
CA SER A 41 1.80 -12.99 -3.28
C SER A 41 1.70 -11.65 -2.53
N THR A 42 2.76 -10.84 -2.59
CA THR A 42 2.79 -9.49 -2.01
C THR A 42 1.66 -8.63 -2.57
N TRP A 43 1.44 -8.66 -3.88
CA TRP A 43 0.38 -7.90 -4.54
C TRP A 43 -1.02 -8.27 -4.04
N PHE A 44 -1.33 -9.57 -3.93
CA PHE A 44 -2.61 -10.03 -3.38
C PHE A 44 -2.79 -9.61 -1.91
N PHE A 45 -1.74 -9.72 -1.08
CA PHE A 45 -1.82 -9.33 0.33
C PHE A 45 -2.00 -7.82 0.53
N VAL A 46 -1.52 -6.99 -0.40
CA VAL A 46 -1.74 -5.54 -0.36
C VAL A 46 -3.14 -5.19 -0.81
N LEU A 47 -3.64 -5.81 -1.88
CA LEU A 47 -4.98 -5.54 -2.40
C LEU A 47 -6.11 -6.11 -1.54
N GLN A 48 -5.87 -7.14 -0.73
CA GLN A 48 -6.91 -7.65 0.17
C GLN A 48 -7.35 -6.62 1.20
N TYR A 49 -6.46 -5.74 1.67
CA TYR A 49 -6.73 -4.84 2.78
C TYR A 49 -7.91 -3.89 2.50
N PRO A 50 -7.92 -3.11 1.41
CA PRO A 50 -9.06 -2.23 1.11
C PRO A 50 -10.37 -3.00 0.89
N ILE A 51 -10.33 -4.20 0.30
CA ILE A 51 -11.52 -5.04 0.10
C ILE A 51 -12.06 -5.52 1.44
N VAL A 52 -11.20 -6.04 2.31
CA VAL A 52 -11.56 -6.50 3.66
C VAL A 52 -12.11 -5.35 4.48
N THR A 53 -11.43 -4.19 4.47
CA THR A 53 -11.89 -3.00 5.19
C THR A 53 -13.26 -2.53 4.71
N PHE A 54 -13.54 -2.56 3.41
CA PHE A 54 -14.85 -2.21 2.86
C PHE A 54 -15.95 -3.16 3.33
N ILE A 55 -15.69 -4.47 3.28
CA ILE A 55 -16.63 -5.49 3.77
C ILE A 55 -16.88 -5.32 5.28
N LEU A 56 -15.82 -5.09 6.06
CA LEU A 56 -15.92 -4.84 7.49
C LEU A 56 -16.68 -3.55 7.80
N ALA A 57 -16.53 -2.49 7.00
CA ALA A 57 -17.28 -1.25 7.17
C ALA A 57 -18.79 -1.44 6.94
N ILE A 58 -19.17 -2.24 5.94
CA ILE A 58 -20.58 -2.62 5.71
C ILE A 58 -21.09 -3.46 6.89
N ALA A 59 -20.34 -4.47 7.32
CA ALA A 59 -20.70 -5.32 8.44
C ALA A 59 -20.87 -4.51 9.74
N GLN A 60 -19.99 -3.55 9.99
CA GLN A 60 -20.06 -2.62 11.11
C GLN A 60 -21.34 -1.77 11.03
N SER A 61 -21.66 -1.21 9.86
CA SER A 61 -22.86 -0.39 9.67
C SER A 61 -24.14 -1.18 9.95
N ILE A 62 -24.21 -2.44 9.48
CA ILE A 62 -25.35 -3.34 9.72
C ILE A 62 -25.46 -3.68 11.21
N THR A 63 -24.35 -4.05 11.84
CA THR A 63 -24.34 -4.45 13.25
C THR A 63 -24.71 -3.26 14.15
N GLN A 64 -24.29 -2.04 13.80
CA GLN A 64 -24.70 -0.83 14.50
C GLN A 64 -26.21 -0.58 14.38
N ALA A 65 -26.80 -0.77 13.20
CA ALA A 65 -28.24 -0.64 13.01
C ALA A 65 -29.07 -1.67 13.81
N GLN A 66 -28.53 -2.85 14.07
CA GLN A 66 -29.20 -3.91 14.84
C GLN A 66 -29.01 -3.78 16.37
N GLY A 67 -28.24 -2.79 16.85
CA GLY A 67 -27.99 -2.60 18.28
C GLY A 67 -27.11 -3.68 18.92
N THR A 68 -26.57 -4.63 18.13
CA THR A 68 -25.64 -5.68 18.58
C THR A 68 -24.19 -5.19 18.60
N PHE A 69 -23.93 -3.93 18.24
CA PHE A 69 -22.62 -3.29 18.30
C PHE A 69 -22.40 -2.66 19.69
N CYS A 70 -22.13 -3.48 20.71
CA CYS A 70 -21.67 -2.96 22.00
C CYS A 70 -20.20 -2.54 21.89
N LEU A 71 -19.94 -1.23 22.00
CA LEU A 71 -18.60 -0.62 22.01
C LEU A 71 -17.75 -1.06 23.21
N GLU A 72 -18.39 -1.47 24.31
CA GLU A 72 -17.74 -1.85 25.57
C GLU A 72 -17.66 -3.37 25.79
N GLY A 73 -18.42 -4.15 25.01
CA GLY A 73 -18.57 -5.58 25.21
C GLY A 73 -17.41 -6.39 24.62
N ASN A 74 -16.33 -6.60 25.38
CA ASN A 74 -15.26 -7.56 25.05
C ASN A 74 -15.68 -9.04 25.18
N LYS A 75 -16.95 -9.35 24.93
CA LYS A 75 -17.46 -10.73 24.93
C LYS A 75 -17.48 -11.28 23.52
N VAL A 76 -17.11 -12.55 23.37
CA VAL A 76 -17.02 -13.29 22.09
C VAL A 76 -18.31 -13.24 21.25
N TYR A 77 -19.45 -12.92 21.89
CA TYR A 77 -20.76 -12.78 21.27
C TYR A 77 -20.95 -11.49 20.44
N PHE A 78 -20.14 -10.45 20.67
CA PHE A 78 -20.31 -9.16 19.98
C PHE A 78 -19.47 -9.09 18.69
N ALA A 79 -20.07 -8.58 17.60
CA ALA A 79 -19.40 -8.49 16.31
C ALA A 79 -18.22 -7.51 16.32
N HIS A 80 -18.20 -6.55 17.25
CA HIS A 80 -17.12 -5.56 17.41
C HIS A 80 -15.74 -6.22 17.60
N LEU A 81 -15.65 -7.27 18.42
CA LEU A 81 -14.40 -7.99 18.68
C LEU A 81 -13.87 -8.64 17.40
N TRP A 82 -14.73 -9.36 16.66
CA TRP A 82 -14.35 -10.05 15.44
C TRP A 82 -13.96 -9.09 14.32
N ILE A 83 -14.71 -8.00 14.13
CA ILE A 83 -14.40 -6.94 13.16
C ILE A 83 -13.03 -6.34 13.46
N THR A 84 -12.76 -6.02 14.73
CA THR A 84 -11.48 -5.44 15.18
C THR A 84 -10.32 -6.40 14.95
N ILE A 85 -10.45 -7.67 15.33
CA ILE A 85 -9.41 -8.69 15.14
C ILE A 85 -9.09 -8.88 13.65
N ILE A 86 -10.12 -9.04 12.80
CA ILE A 86 -9.92 -9.24 11.35
C ILE A 86 -9.26 -8.00 10.74
N SER A 87 -9.67 -6.79 11.14
CA SER A 87 -9.07 -5.54 10.69
C SER A 87 -7.58 -5.46 11.03
N ILE A 88 -7.21 -5.74 12.28
CA ILE A 88 -5.81 -5.73 12.74
C ILE A 88 -4.97 -6.76 12.00
N ILE A 89 -5.47 -7.99 11.86
CA ILE A 89 -4.75 -9.06 11.13
C ILE A 89 -4.54 -8.67 9.66
N SER A 90 -5.58 -8.15 9.00
CA SER A 90 -5.51 -7.72 7.61
C SER A 90 -4.51 -6.58 7.41
N LEU A 91 -4.56 -5.56 8.28
CA LEU A 91 -3.64 -4.43 8.29
C LEU A 91 -2.19 -4.89 8.53
N ALA A 92 -1.97 -5.74 9.53
CA ALA A 92 -0.65 -6.27 9.85
C ALA A 92 -0.05 -7.03 8.67
N MET A 93 -0.82 -7.92 8.04
CA MET A 93 -0.39 -8.65 6.84
C MET A 93 -0.03 -7.71 5.69
N ALA A 94 -0.85 -6.70 5.40
CA ALA A 94 -0.56 -5.74 4.33
C ALA A 94 0.72 -4.95 4.62
N MET A 95 0.86 -4.38 5.81
CA MET A 95 2.05 -3.60 6.21
C MET A 95 3.34 -4.43 6.17
N ILE A 96 3.28 -5.67 6.65
CA ILE A 96 4.37 -6.65 6.61
C ILE A 96 4.85 -6.89 5.18
N ASN A 97 3.94 -7.04 4.22
CA ASN A 97 4.26 -7.24 2.81
C ASN A 97 4.79 -5.98 2.14
N ILE A 98 4.19 -4.81 2.39
CA ILE A 98 4.67 -3.51 1.87
C ILE A 98 6.09 -3.21 2.34
N MET A 99 6.35 -3.40 3.64
CA MET A 99 7.68 -3.17 4.22
C MET A 99 8.72 -4.13 3.65
N GLY A 100 8.33 -5.40 3.43
CA GLY A 100 9.17 -6.38 2.76
C GLY A 100 9.45 -5.99 1.31
N PHE A 101 8.44 -5.56 0.56
CA PHE A 101 8.56 -5.10 -0.81
C PHE A 101 9.53 -3.93 -0.94
N HIS A 102 9.33 -2.90 -0.12
CA HIS A 102 10.20 -1.74 -0.11
C HIS A 102 11.64 -2.09 0.28
N SER A 103 11.85 -2.98 1.24
CA SER A 103 13.20 -3.37 1.69
C SER A 103 13.97 -4.15 0.62
N ASN A 104 13.30 -5.02 -0.13
CA ASN A 104 13.91 -5.80 -1.21
C ASN A 104 14.16 -4.96 -2.47
N LEU A 105 13.31 -3.96 -2.74
CA LEU A 105 13.45 -3.10 -3.92
C LEU A 105 14.35 -1.87 -3.68
N LYS A 106 14.63 -1.53 -2.41
CA LYS A 106 15.54 -0.46 -2.00
C LYS A 106 16.92 -0.48 -2.67
N PRO A 107 17.66 -1.62 -2.77
CA PRO A 107 18.98 -1.63 -3.39
C PRO A 107 18.96 -1.35 -4.90
N TYR A 108 17.82 -1.56 -5.56
CA TYR A 108 17.65 -1.32 -7.00
C TYR A 108 17.24 0.13 -7.32
N MET A 109 17.11 0.98 -6.30
CA MET A 109 16.76 2.39 -6.43
C MET A 109 17.90 3.28 -5.95
N GLU A 110 18.98 3.33 -6.73
CA GLU A 110 20.11 4.22 -6.48
C GLU A 110 19.66 5.69 -6.52
N GLY A 111 19.96 6.45 -5.45
CA GLY A 111 19.82 7.92 -5.44
C GLY A 111 18.65 8.53 -4.64
N GLN A 112 17.69 7.74 -4.11
CA GLN A 112 16.57 8.29 -3.34
C GLN A 112 16.70 8.05 -1.84
N LYS A 113 17.32 8.99 -1.09
CA LYS A 113 17.45 9.06 0.39
C LYS A 113 16.52 8.09 1.17
N PRO A 114 16.84 6.78 1.22
CA PRO A 114 15.82 5.78 1.56
C PRO A 114 15.61 5.66 3.07
N MET A 115 16.54 6.23 3.86
CA MET A 115 16.43 6.31 5.31
C MET A 115 15.37 7.31 5.75
N MET A 116 15.20 8.46 5.06
CA MET A 116 14.17 9.45 5.42
C MET A 116 12.76 8.92 5.18
N LYS A 117 12.52 8.20 4.08
CA LYS A 117 11.21 7.59 3.77
C LYS A 117 10.86 6.47 4.74
N LEU A 118 11.83 5.62 5.08
CA LEU A 118 11.63 4.49 5.99
C LEU A 118 11.50 4.96 7.46
N LEU A 119 12.18 6.05 7.82
CA LEU A 119 12.01 6.73 9.10
C LEU A 119 10.63 7.39 9.22
N ALA A 120 10.13 8.06 8.18
CA ALA A 120 8.81 8.68 8.16
C ALA A 120 7.70 7.67 8.50
N PHE A 121 7.71 6.51 7.83
CA PHE A 121 6.75 5.45 8.10
C PHE A 121 6.90 4.87 9.52
N LYS A 122 8.14 4.60 9.96
CA LYS A 122 8.40 4.05 11.29
C LYS A 122 7.99 5.00 12.42
N MET A 123 8.18 6.31 12.24
CA MET A 123 7.82 7.32 13.23
C MET A 123 6.31 7.35 13.47
N VAL A 124 5.51 7.33 12.40
CA VAL A 124 4.04 7.31 12.51
C VAL A 124 3.59 6.08 13.31
N VAL A 125 4.05 4.89 12.92
CA VAL A 125 3.66 3.64 13.61
C VAL A 125 4.13 3.64 15.08
N GLY A 126 5.30 4.20 15.36
CA GLY A 126 5.82 4.29 16.72
C GLY A 126 5.03 5.23 17.63
N LEU A 127 4.56 6.37 17.08
CA LEU A 127 3.75 7.31 17.83
C LEU A 127 2.33 6.79 18.09
N GLU A 128 1.70 6.13 17.12
CA GLU A 128 0.41 5.43 17.32
C GLU A 128 0.51 4.38 18.44
N PHE A 129 1.61 3.61 18.46
CA PHE A 129 1.85 2.63 19.51
C PHE A 129 2.05 3.27 20.88
N LEU A 130 2.80 4.38 20.95
CA LEU A 130 2.99 5.13 22.19
C LEU A 130 1.66 5.70 22.71
N GLU A 131 0.83 6.23 21.81
CA GLU A 131 -0.50 6.74 22.13
C GLU A 131 -1.39 5.65 22.75
N GLN A 132 -1.43 4.46 22.15
CA GLN A 132 -2.17 3.32 22.72
C GLN A 132 -1.71 2.97 24.14
N ILE A 133 -0.40 2.99 24.41
CA ILE A 133 0.14 2.75 25.76
C ILE A 133 -0.29 3.86 26.73
N ILE A 134 -0.19 5.12 26.30
CA ILE A 134 -0.58 6.27 27.13
C ILE A 134 -2.05 6.13 27.52
N PHE A 135 -2.95 5.87 26.57
CA PHE A 135 -4.37 5.71 26.85
C PHE A 135 -4.67 4.50 27.73
N MET A 136 -3.98 3.38 27.53
CA MET A 136 -4.08 2.21 28.41
C MET A 136 -3.71 2.55 29.86
N VAL A 137 -2.64 3.31 30.06
CA VAL A 137 -2.20 3.76 31.40
C VAL A 137 -3.19 4.77 32.00
N LEU A 138 -3.67 5.73 31.20
CA LEU A 138 -4.62 6.76 31.65
C LEU A 138 -5.96 6.14 32.09
N ASP A 139 -6.43 5.13 31.37
CA ASP A 139 -7.61 4.35 31.73
C ASP A 139 -7.38 3.60 33.06
N SER A 140 -6.25 2.90 33.20
CA SER A 140 -5.90 2.16 34.42
C SER A 140 -5.73 3.04 35.67
N THR A 141 -5.34 4.31 35.50
CA THR A 141 -5.12 5.26 36.60
C THR A 141 -6.43 5.96 37.00
N GLY A 142 -7.53 5.75 36.27
CA GLY A 142 -8.84 6.34 36.58
C GLY A 142 -8.86 7.88 36.57
N THR A 143 -7.89 8.50 35.90
CA THR A 143 -7.76 9.97 35.80
C THR A 143 -8.76 10.55 34.82
N LEU A 144 -9.15 9.76 33.82
CA LEU A 144 -10.17 10.05 32.83
C LEU A 144 -11.56 9.64 33.34
N LYS A 145 -12.15 10.44 34.22
CA LYS A 145 -13.54 10.21 34.69
C LYS A 145 -14.56 10.88 33.77
N PRO A 146 -15.70 10.23 33.48
CA PRO A 146 -16.80 10.88 32.77
C PRO A 146 -17.23 12.12 33.57
N SER A 147 -17.25 13.27 32.89
CA SER A 147 -17.66 14.56 33.45
C SER A 147 -19.02 14.94 32.85
N ALA A 148 -19.69 15.94 33.40
CA ALA A 148 -20.99 16.41 32.89
C ALA A 148 -20.98 16.84 31.41
N THR A 149 -19.79 17.07 30.84
CA THR A 149 -19.56 17.45 29.44
C THR A 149 -18.90 16.36 28.59
N LEU A 150 -18.42 15.26 29.16
CA LEU A 150 -17.70 14.19 28.43
C LEU A 150 -18.27 12.82 28.77
N SER A 151 -18.82 12.15 27.77
CA SER A 151 -19.26 10.77 27.89
C SER A 151 -18.06 9.82 27.97
N TYR A 152 -18.30 8.62 28.49
CA TYR A 152 -17.30 7.56 28.54
C TYR A 152 -16.81 7.20 27.12
N ALA A 153 -17.72 7.14 26.14
CA ALA A 153 -17.38 6.90 24.74
C ALA A 153 -16.46 7.99 24.16
N ASP A 154 -16.69 9.26 24.51
CA ASP A 154 -15.86 10.38 24.04
C ASP A 154 -14.43 10.29 24.59
N THR A 155 -14.28 9.70 25.77
CA THR A 155 -13.01 9.62 26.47
C THR A 155 -12.15 8.45 25.98
N ILE A 156 -12.79 7.30 25.69
CA ILE A 156 -12.11 6.08 25.23
C ILE A 156 -11.92 6.04 23.72
N ILE A 157 -12.80 6.68 22.94
CA ILE A 157 -12.79 6.63 21.48
C ILE A 157 -12.52 8.01 20.88
N GLY A 158 -13.22 9.03 21.37
CA GLY A 158 -13.12 10.40 20.85
C GLY A 158 -11.75 11.02 21.06
N LEU A 159 -11.22 10.96 22.28
CA LEU A 159 -9.96 11.60 22.64
C LEU A 159 -8.75 11.00 21.89
N PRO A 160 -8.56 9.66 21.82
CA PRO A 160 -7.49 9.10 20.98
C PRO A 160 -7.64 9.49 19.51
N THR A 161 -8.86 9.38 18.97
CA THR A 161 -9.09 9.72 17.55
C THR A 161 -8.75 11.18 17.24
N LEU A 162 -9.04 12.10 18.16
CA LEU A 162 -8.71 13.52 18.03
C LEU A 162 -7.19 13.75 18.07
N ILE A 163 -6.48 13.08 18.97
CA ILE A 163 -5.02 13.18 19.07
C ILE A 163 -4.35 12.65 17.81
N ILE A 164 -4.78 11.49 17.30
CA ILE A 164 -4.32 10.94 16.01
C ILE A 164 -4.54 11.97 14.89
N CYS A 165 -5.73 12.59 14.83
CA CYS A 165 -6.03 13.60 13.81
C CYS A 165 -5.08 14.81 13.89
N LEU A 166 -4.75 15.29 15.08
CA LEU A 166 -3.77 16.38 15.25
C LEU A 166 -2.35 15.95 14.91
N GLN A 167 -2.00 14.69 15.19
CA GLN A 167 -0.68 14.13 14.95
C GLN A 167 -0.41 13.88 13.46
N VAL A 168 -1.40 13.44 12.69
CA VAL A 168 -1.21 13.17 11.25
C VAL A 168 -0.96 14.44 10.43
N VAL A 169 -1.38 15.62 10.91
CA VAL A 169 -1.16 16.92 10.24
C VAL A 169 0.34 17.23 10.05
N PRO A 170 1.19 17.31 11.10
CA PRO A 170 2.62 17.52 10.92
C PRO A 170 3.29 16.38 10.11
N PHE A 171 2.79 15.15 10.25
CA PHE A 171 3.29 14.03 9.45
C PHE A 171 2.99 14.17 7.96
N ALA A 172 1.85 14.75 7.57
CA ALA A 172 1.55 15.03 6.16
C ALA A 172 2.61 15.94 5.53
N PHE A 173 3.08 16.97 6.25
CA PHE A 173 4.18 17.82 5.78
C PHE A 173 5.51 17.05 5.69
N LEU A 174 5.79 16.18 6.67
CA LEU A 174 6.97 15.32 6.65
C LEU A 174 6.92 14.37 5.44
N PHE A 175 5.77 13.77 5.14
CA PHE A 175 5.56 12.92 3.98
C PHE A 175 5.74 13.68 2.68
N TYR A 176 5.23 14.91 2.59
CA TYR A 176 5.45 15.77 1.43
C TYR A 176 6.94 16.00 1.17
N TYR A 177 7.74 16.25 2.21
CA TYR A 177 9.19 16.42 2.07
C TYR A 177 9.92 15.11 1.76
N ALA A 178 9.55 14.01 2.43
CA ALA A 178 10.17 12.70 2.25
C ALA A 178 9.91 12.10 0.86
N TYR A 179 8.74 12.37 0.28
CA TYR A 179 8.31 11.91 -1.04
C TYR A 179 8.36 13.05 -2.08
N SER A 180 9.54 13.65 -2.25
CA SER A 180 9.77 14.70 -3.25
C SER A 180 9.42 14.23 -4.68
N ILE A 181 8.73 15.09 -5.43
CA ILE A 181 8.25 14.86 -6.82
C ILE A 181 9.37 15.01 -7.87
N LYS A 182 10.46 15.72 -7.53
CA LYS A 182 11.62 16.01 -8.41
C LYS A 182 12.07 14.86 -9.33
N PRO A 183 12.29 13.62 -8.87
CA PRO A 183 12.74 12.51 -9.72
C PRO A 183 11.72 12.09 -10.78
N TYR A 184 10.43 12.37 -10.59
CA TYR A 184 9.38 12.06 -11.55
C TYR A 184 9.25 13.15 -12.64
N THR A 185 9.73 14.36 -12.39
CA THR A 185 9.71 15.46 -13.36
C THR A 185 10.89 15.39 -14.34
N THR A 186 12.07 14.96 -13.88
CA THR A 186 13.29 14.89 -14.71
C THR A 186 13.27 13.78 -15.75
N LEU A 187 12.46 12.73 -15.52
CA LEU A 187 12.21 11.66 -16.50
C LEU A 187 11.55 12.19 -17.78
N ASN A 188 10.92 13.37 -17.70
CA ASN A 188 10.26 14.04 -18.83
C ASN A 188 11.16 15.05 -19.56
N VAL A 189 12.34 15.42 -19.00
CA VAL A 189 13.18 16.54 -19.52
C VAL A 189 14.40 16.05 -20.30
N ASN A 190 14.95 14.88 -20.01
CA ASN A 190 16.08 14.33 -20.80
C ASN A 190 15.65 13.69 -22.13
N CYS A 191 14.35 13.73 -22.45
CA CYS A 191 13.80 13.20 -23.69
C CYS A 191 13.52 14.32 -24.71
N THR A 192 14.47 15.25 -24.91
CA THR A 192 14.38 16.26 -25.98
C THR A 192 15.63 16.38 -26.85
N SER A 193 16.65 15.53 -26.70
CA SER A 193 17.84 15.58 -27.57
C SER A 193 17.99 14.41 -28.56
N ASN A 194 17.27 13.29 -28.42
CA ASN A 194 17.21 12.27 -29.46
C ASN A 194 15.85 11.57 -29.46
N LEU A 195 15.14 11.72 -30.58
CA LEU A 195 13.78 11.28 -30.83
C LEU A 195 13.80 9.78 -31.14
N GLN A 196 13.84 8.88 -30.12
CA GLN A 196 13.31 7.52 -30.30
C GLN A 196 13.10 6.62 -29.07
N ASP A 197 13.64 6.89 -27.87
CA ASP A 197 13.76 5.78 -26.89
C ASP A 197 13.15 5.96 -25.49
N LEU A 198 12.05 6.71 -25.36
CA LEU A 198 11.22 6.61 -24.15
C LEU A 198 9.73 6.85 -24.41
N ALA A 199 9.19 6.15 -25.41
CA ALA A 199 7.76 5.96 -25.50
C ALA A 199 7.32 4.90 -24.48
N VAL A 200 6.54 5.29 -23.47
CA VAL A 200 5.68 4.31 -22.79
C VAL A 200 4.64 3.89 -23.83
N VAL A 201 4.83 2.73 -24.42
CA VAL A 201 3.89 2.11 -25.35
C VAL A 201 2.71 1.62 -24.54
N ASP A 202 1.53 2.22 -24.72
CA ASP A 202 0.28 1.63 -24.21
C ASP A 202 0.12 0.25 -24.88
N SER A 203 0.03 -0.80 -24.06
CA SER A 203 -0.02 -2.22 -24.45
C SER A 203 -1.19 -2.60 -25.37
N GLU A 204 -2.05 -1.66 -25.75
CA GLU A 204 -3.26 -1.93 -26.53
C GLU A 204 -3.29 -1.25 -27.91
N THR A 205 -2.36 -0.33 -28.23
CA THR A 205 -2.48 0.47 -29.49
C THR A 205 -1.19 0.67 -30.28
N GLY A 206 -0.04 0.22 -29.79
CA GLY A 206 1.22 0.31 -30.54
C GLY A 206 1.61 1.73 -30.97
N SER A 207 1.07 2.77 -30.31
CA SER A 207 1.31 4.17 -30.64
C SER A 207 2.02 4.88 -29.48
N PRO A 208 3.12 5.61 -29.73
CA PRO A 208 3.88 6.27 -28.69
C PRO A 208 3.10 7.49 -28.18
N ARG A 209 2.43 7.37 -27.03
CA ARG A 209 1.84 8.53 -26.34
C ARG A 209 2.80 9.03 -25.26
N ILE A 210 3.35 10.22 -25.50
CA ILE A 210 4.08 11.00 -24.50
C ILE A 210 3.08 11.36 -23.39
N LYS A 211 3.19 10.76 -22.19
CA LYS A 211 2.43 11.19 -21.00
C LYS A 211 2.96 12.56 -20.55
N ARG A 212 2.47 13.63 -21.19
CA ARG A 212 2.70 15.01 -20.77
C ARG A 212 1.99 15.25 -19.43
N TYR A 213 2.69 15.85 -18.47
CA TYR A 213 2.09 16.29 -17.22
C TYR A 213 1.03 17.38 -17.51
N GLN A 214 -0.24 16.97 -17.60
CA GLN A 214 -1.38 17.86 -17.81
C GLN A 214 -1.98 18.26 -16.45
N SER A 215 -1.26 19.07 -15.69
CA SER A 215 -1.87 19.80 -14.59
C SER A 215 -2.55 21.04 -15.16
N GLY A 216 -3.89 21.06 -15.20
CA GLY A 216 -4.61 22.33 -15.37
C GLY A 216 -4.43 23.26 -14.15
N PRO A 217 -5.17 24.37 -14.07
CA PRO A 217 -5.07 25.30 -12.93
C PRO A 217 -5.29 24.53 -11.61
N LEU A 218 -4.40 24.74 -10.64
CA LEU A 218 -4.37 24.03 -9.33
C LEU A 218 -4.20 22.50 -9.40
N GLY A 219 -3.87 21.92 -10.55
CA GLY A 219 -3.69 20.47 -10.69
C GLY A 219 -4.98 19.66 -10.57
N VAL A 220 -6.16 20.28 -10.74
CA VAL A 220 -7.46 19.61 -10.62
C VAL A 220 -7.59 18.43 -11.58
N TYR A 221 -7.07 18.54 -12.80
CA TYR A 221 -7.04 17.41 -13.75
C TYR A 221 -6.17 16.26 -13.28
N ALA A 222 -5.09 16.53 -12.54
CA ALA A 222 -4.26 15.47 -11.94
C ALA A 222 -5.02 14.76 -10.81
N TRP A 223 -5.79 15.50 -10.00
CA TRP A 223 -6.67 14.94 -8.98
C TRP A 223 -7.82 14.11 -9.59
N LEU A 224 -8.47 14.60 -10.65
CA LEU A 224 -9.52 13.85 -11.35
C LEU A 224 -8.98 12.59 -12.04
N ALA A 225 -7.77 12.67 -12.62
CA ALA A 225 -7.09 11.51 -13.17
C ALA A 225 -6.70 10.51 -12.06
N LEU A 226 -6.24 11.00 -10.90
CA LEU A 226 -5.90 10.16 -9.75
C LEU A 226 -7.13 9.43 -9.19
N PHE A 227 -8.26 10.12 -9.11
CA PHE A 227 -9.52 9.55 -8.63
C PHE A 227 -10.32 8.83 -9.72
N ASN A 228 -9.80 8.68 -10.93
CA ASN A 228 -10.47 7.90 -11.97
C ASN A 228 -10.35 6.39 -11.62
N PRO A 229 -11.43 5.73 -11.18
CA PRO A 229 -11.36 4.32 -10.82
C PRO A 229 -10.99 3.45 -12.03
N GLY A 230 -11.31 3.89 -13.25
CA GLY A 230 -11.04 3.15 -14.49
C GLY A 230 -9.56 2.87 -14.72
N GLU A 231 -8.69 3.85 -14.45
CA GLU A 231 -7.23 3.68 -14.57
C GLU A 231 -6.72 2.66 -13.55
N LEU A 232 -7.18 2.74 -12.30
CA LEU A 232 -6.81 1.80 -11.24
C LEU A 232 -7.24 0.36 -11.57
N PHE A 233 -8.46 0.16 -12.08
CA PHE A 233 -8.93 -1.16 -12.49
C PHE A 233 -8.18 -1.68 -13.73
N ARG A 234 -7.85 -0.80 -14.69
CA ARG A 234 -7.05 -1.16 -15.87
C ARG A 234 -5.67 -1.65 -15.46
N ASP A 235 -5.01 -0.95 -14.56
CA ASP A 235 -3.69 -1.33 -14.04
C ASP A 235 -3.72 -2.66 -13.28
N ILE A 236 -4.74 -2.86 -12.44
CA ILE A 236 -4.98 -4.14 -11.73
C ILE A 236 -5.16 -5.27 -12.74
N ARG A 237 -5.96 -5.05 -13.79
CA ARG A 237 -6.23 -6.04 -14.84
C ARG A 237 -4.98 -6.36 -15.65
N SER A 238 -4.21 -5.34 -16.06
CA SER A 238 -2.96 -5.52 -16.80
C SER A 238 -1.96 -6.36 -16.01
N THR A 239 -1.79 -6.06 -14.71
CA THR A 239 -0.85 -6.82 -13.87
C THR A 239 -1.33 -8.24 -13.59
N PHE A 240 -2.64 -8.45 -13.49
CA PHE A 240 -3.21 -9.79 -13.42
C PHE A 240 -2.95 -10.58 -14.70
N ASN A 241 -3.10 -9.95 -15.87
CA ASN A 241 -2.77 -10.56 -17.16
C ASN A 241 -1.27 -10.93 -17.22
N MET A 242 -0.37 -10.04 -16.79
CA MET A 242 1.06 -10.33 -16.70
C MET A 242 1.34 -11.58 -15.85
N PHE A 243 0.69 -11.73 -14.69
CA PHE A 243 0.84 -12.94 -13.85
C PHE A 243 0.27 -14.22 -14.47
N ARG A 244 -0.77 -14.09 -15.29
CA ARG A 244 -1.37 -15.21 -16.02
C ARG A 244 -0.44 -15.65 -17.14
N ASP A 245 0.07 -14.71 -17.93
CA ASP A 245 0.91 -14.97 -19.09
C ASP A 245 2.25 -15.58 -18.66
N SER A 246 2.85 -15.07 -17.60
CA SER A 246 4.07 -15.66 -17.02
C SER A 246 3.88 -17.09 -16.53
N LYS A 247 2.67 -17.46 -16.06
CA LYS A 247 2.36 -18.82 -15.63
C LYS A 247 2.32 -19.76 -16.83
N THR A 248 1.75 -19.31 -17.94
CA THR A 248 1.69 -20.05 -19.20
C THR A 248 3.07 -20.26 -19.81
N GLU A 249 3.95 -19.26 -19.78
CA GLU A 249 5.33 -19.39 -20.28
C GLU A 249 6.15 -20.42 -19.50
N VAL A 250 6.05 -20.41 -18.16
CA VAL A 250 6.74 -21.40 -17.30
C VAL A 250 6.21 -22.82 -17.55
N GLU A 251 4.89 -23.00 -17.68
CA GLU A 251 4.29 -24.30 -18.00
C GLU A 251 4.70 -24.81 -19.38
N THR A 252 4.81 -23.93 -20.37
CA THR A 252 5.22 -24.28 -21.73
C THR A 252 6.71 -24.63 -21.80
N GLY A 253 7.56 -23.89 -21.08
CA GLY A 253 9.00 -24.14 -20.98
C GLY A 253 9.34 -25.49 -20.33
N MET A 254 8.66 -25.87 -19.25
CA MET A 254 8.83 -27.21 -18.64
C MET A 254 8.36 -28.34 -19.59
N SER A 255 7.37 -28.09 -20.45
CA SER A 255 6.89 -29.08 -21.41
C SER A 255 7.87 -29.33 -22.57
N LEU A 256 8.67 -28.32 -22.92
CA LEU A 256 9.71 -28.40 -23.94
C LEU A 256 10.97 -29.10 -23.39
N ASP A 257 11.35 -28.81 -22.15
CA ASP A 257 12.49 -29.47 -21.46
C ASP A 257 12.22 -30.96 -21.18
N SER A 258 10.96 -31.35 -20.97
CA SER A 258 10.57 -32.77 -20.83
C SER A 258 10.45 -33.54 -22.17
N ARG A 259 10.60 -32.87 -23.31
CA ARG A 259 10.55 -33.48 -24.65
C ARG A 259 11.93 -33.58 -25.32
N MET A 260 12.97 -32.98 -24.74
CA MET A 260 14.39 -33.22 -25.09
C MET A 260 14.98 -34.32 -24.21
#